data_AF-A0A9W7CE69-F1
#
_entry.id   AF-A0A9W7CE69-F1
#
_cell.length_a   1.000
_cell.length_b   1.000
_cell.length_c   1.000
_cell.angle_alpha   90.00
_cell.angle_beta   90.00
_cell.angle_gamma   90.00
#
_symmetry.space_group_name_H-M   'P 1'
#
loop_
_entity.id
_entity.type
_entity.pdbx_description
1 polymer ?
#
loop_
_entity_poly.entity_id
_entity_poly.type
_entity_poly.pdbx_seq_one_letter_code
_entity_poly.pdbx_strand_id
1 'polypeptide(L)'
;MFISKSFTAESGCLALIGGGLIGTLATSRVMGRGTLLPSSTFTLFQSPLLSLFGLYLLNSSLFLTSPSSFFDPPSSLSLPLLLLSGILIGVGSKLGSGCTSGNGIQGLSTLSPSSFIFVITMMFAGSLTATYTRTTIAYNNDENTFKQCYKLIAFTIFTSTSQLYVKTYPIADILSGIAFSGALTISGMVKPSKVFSFLDFANDVTGFDPSLGLVMGGALLVSLPSFQWLGLSEKPGIKEWKNRPIDWKTFVGGILFGAGWGLGGICPGPGLTTAGMSLGGMVWVAAMFGARGALGMVQQKGKQD
;
A
#
# COMPACT_ATOMS: atom_id res chain seq x y z
N MET A 1 -23.66 -13.11 -4.50
CA MET A 1 -22.31 -12.50 -4.55
C MET A 1 -21.61 -13.08 -5.76
N PHE A 2 -21.59 -12.36 -6.87
CA PHE A 2 -20.96 -12.84 -8.11
C PHE A 2 -19.48 -12.45 -8.10
N ILE A 3 -18.61 -13.45 -8.08
CA ILE A 3 -17.17 -13.25 -8.23
C ILE A 3 -16.91 -12.72 -9.64
N SER A 4 -16.05 -11.70 -9.77
CA SER A 4 -15.68 -11.17 -11.08
C SER A 4 -15.16 -12.27 -11.99
N LYS A 5 -15.58 -12.27 -13.28
CA LYS A 5 -14.98 -13.15 -14.30
C LYS A 5 -13.47 -12.90 -14.46
N SER A 6 -13.01 -11.75 -13.98
CA SER A 6 -11.60 -11.38 -13.93
C SER A 6 -10.87 -11.87 -12.68
N PHE A 7 -11.48 -12.72 -11.86
CA PHE A 7 -10.76 -13.43 -10.81
C PHE A 7 -10.37 -14.83 -11.31
N THR A 8 -9.06 -15.08 -11.38
CA THR A 8 -8.49 -16.40 -11.70
C THR A 8 -7.71 -16.97 -10.52
N ALA A 9 -7.61 -18.29 -10.42
CA ALA A 9 -6.81 -18.94 -9.38
C ALA A 9 -5.35 -18.45 -9.37
N GLU A 10 -4.78 -18.20 -10.55
CA GLU A 10 -3.44 -17.64 -10.70
C GLU A 10 -3.33 -16.23 -10.11
N SER A 11 -4.31 -15.36 -10.37
CA SER A 11 -4.34 -14.01 -9.79
C SER A 11 -4.44 -14.04 -8.26
N GLY A 12 -5.22 -14.98 -7.71
CA GLY A 12 -5.29 -15.22 -6.27
C GLY A 12 -3.98 -15.71 -5.66
N CYS A 13 -3.28 -16.64 -6.34
CA CYS A 13 -1.96 -17.12 -5.93
C CYS A 13 -0.92 -16.00 -5.95
N LEU A 14 -0.88 -15.19 -7.01
CA LEU A 14 0.01 -14.03 -7.11
C LEU A 14 -0.28 -12.99 -6.02
N ALA A 15 -1.56 -12.75 -5.71
CA ALA A 15 -1.96 -11.89 -4.61
C ALA A 15 -1.45 -12.42 -3.26
N LEU A 16 -1.62 -13.71 -2.97
CA LEU A 16 -1.09 -14.35 -1.75
C LEU A 16 0.44 -14.28 -1.66
N ILE A 17 1.14 -14.59 -2.75
CA ILE A 17 2.61 -14.54 -2.81
C ILE A 17 3.10 -13.11 -2.60
N GLY A 18 2.55 -12.14 -3.32
CA GLY A 18 2.89 -10.72 -3.16
C GLY A 18 2.61 -10.22 -1.75
N GLY A 19 1.46 -10.59 -1.18
CA GLY A 19 1.11 -10.34 0.22
C GLY A 19 2.15 -10.92 1.18
N GLY A 20 2.48 -12.21 1.04
CA GLY A 20 3.48 -12.90 1.87
C GLY A 20 4.87 -12.26 1.78
N LEU A 21 5.27 -11.75 0.62
CA LEU A 21 6.50 -10.99 0.45
C LEU A 21 6.46 -9.65 1.21
N ILE A 22 5.34 -8.93 1.17
CA ILE A 22 5.15 -7.71 1.99
C ILE A 22 5.26 -8.05 3.48
N GLY A 23 4.64 -9.14 3.93
CA GLY A 23 4.70 -9.61 5.32
C GLY A 23 6.11 -10.00 5.76
N THR A 24 6.85 -10.71 4.91
CA THR A 24 8.26 -11.06 5.13
C THR A 24 9.11 -9.80 5.25
N LEU A 25 8.92 -8.83 4.35
CA LEU A 25 9.63 -7.56 4.33
C LEU A 25 9.36 -6.73 5.59
N ALA A 26 8.10 -6.66 6.03
CA ALA A 26 7.72 -5.99 7.27
C ALA A 26 8.43 -6.62 8.47
N THR A 27 8.47 -7.95 8.50
CA THR A 27 9.11 -8.72 9.56
C THR A 27 10.63 -8.54 9.56
N SER A 28 11.29 -8.67 8.40
CA SER A 28 12.74 -8.55 8.29
C SER A 28 13.23 -7.15 8.65
N ARG A 29 12.45 -6.11 8.30
CA ARG A 29 12.72 -4.72 8.69
C ARG A 29 12.71 -4.54 10.21
N VAL A 30 11.64 -4.98 10.88
CA VAL A 30 11.52 -4.86 12.34
C VAL A 30 12.54 -5.75 13.05
N MET A 31 12.83 -6.93 12.50
CA MET A 31 13.84 -7.83 13.06
C MET A 31 15.25 -7.23 12.98
N GLY A 32 15.66 -6.77 11.81
CA GLY A 32 17.00 -6.23 11.58
C GLY A 32 17.23 -4.84 12.20
N ARG A 33 16.18 -4.02 12.35
CA ARG A 33 16.35 -2.60 12.71
C ARG A 33 15.40 -2.04 13.76
N GLY A 34 14.36 -2.78 14.15
CA GLY A 34 13.38 -2.32 15.14
C GLY A 34 12.48 -1.18 14.65
N THR A 35 12.47 -0.86 13.36
CA THR A 35 11.64 0.21 12.78
C THR A 35 10.52 -0.36 11.90
N LEU A 36 9.37 0.31 11.90
CA LEU A 36 8.27 0.00 11.00
C LEU A 36 8.63 0.32 9.55
N LEU A 37 7.95 -0.31 8.59
CA LEU A 37 8.05 0.05 7.17
C LEU A 37 7.69 1.55 6.99
N PRO A 38 8.53 2.31 6.28
CA PRO A 38 8.40 3.77 6.18
C PRO A 38 7.33 4.23 5.19
N SER A 39 6.39 3.37 4.79
CA SER A 39 5.49 3.48 3.63
C SER A 39 4.54 4.69 3.59
N SER A 40 4.62 5.60 4.57
CA SER A 40 3.93 6.91 4.58
C SER A 40 4.78 8.04 5.19
N THR A 41 6.08 7.84 5.36
CA THR A 41 6.99 8.79 6.01
C THR A 41 7.79 9.56 4.95
N PHE A 42 8.08 10.82 5.25
CA PHE A 42 8.86 11.73 4.41
C PHE A 42 10.23 11.15 3.98
N THR A 43 10.76 10.18 4.73
CA THR A 43 11.99 9.44 4.44
C THR A 43 11.98 8.71 3.09
N LEU A 44 10.82 8.25 2.62
CA LEU A 44 10.67 7.65 1.29
C LEU A 44 10.78 8.71 0.17
N PHE A 45 10.32 9.94 0.42
CA PHE A 45 10.48 11.07 -0.50
C PHE A 45 11.90 11.65 -0.50
N GLN A 46 12.67 11.46 0.58
CA GLN A 46 14.05 11.93 0.67
C GLN A 46 15.04 11.03 -0.10
N SER A 47 14.58 9.86 -0.57
CA SER A 47 15.27 9.02 -1.56
C SER A 47 14.41 8.79 -2.82
N PRO A 48 13.96 9.88 -3.49
CA PRO A 48 12.98 9.80 -4.55
C PRO A 48 13.59 9.18 -5.80
N LEU A 49 14.83 9.52 -6.14
CA LEU A 49 15.46 9.02 -7.37
C LEU A 49 15.80 7.53 -7.30
N LEU A 50 16.31 7.00 -6.18
CA LEU A 50 16.75 5.59 -6.14
C LEU A 50 15.61 4.58 -5.93
N SER A 51 14.56 4.96 -5.19
CA SER A 51 13.37 4.12 -5.05
C SER A 51 12.60 4.07 -6.38
N LEU A 52 12.39 5.22 -7.03
CA LEU A 52 11.81 5.33 -8.37
C LEU A 52 12.70 4.71 -9.46
N PHE A 53 14.03 4.75 -9.32
CA PHE A 53 14.97 4.12 -10.24
C PHE A 53 15.04 2.59 -10.06
N GLY A 54 14.98 2.08 -8.83
CA GLY A 54 14.89 0.63 -8.60
C GLY A 54 13.55 0.05 -9.05
N LEU A 55 12.47 0.83 -8.89
CA LEU A 55 11.15 0.64 -9.49
C LEU A 55 11.18 0.59 -11.02
N TYR A 56 11.86 1.57 -11.64
CA TYR A 56 12.08 1.65 -13.07
C TYR A 56 12.95 0.51 -13.59
N LEU A 57 14.00 0.09 -12.87
CA LEU A 57 14.87 -1.02 -13.26
C LEU A 57 14.24 -2.41 -13.10
N LEU A 58 13.46 -2.63 -12.03
CA LEU A 58 12.69 -3.86 -11.84
C LEU A 58 11.62 -4.03 -12.92
N ASN A 59 10.97 -2.91 -13.28
CA ASN A 59 9.91 -2.93 -14.27
C ASN A 59 10.44 -2.76 -15.69
N SER A 60 11.61 -2.18 -15.98
CA SER A 60 12.01 -1.83 -17.35
C SER A 60 12.02 -3.03 -18.31
N SER A 61 12.45 -4.21 -17.85
CA SER A 61 12.48 -5.39 -18.72
C SER A 61 11.09 -6.00 -18.99
N LEU A 62 10.14 -5.91 -18.04
CA LEU A 62 8.75 -6.37 -18.22
C LEU A 62 7.82 -5.30 -18.82
N PHE A 63 8.03 -4.04 -18.46
CA PHE A 63 7.25 -2.87 -18.86
C PHE A 63 7.50 -2.46 -20.31
N LEU A 64 8.73 -2.65 -20.81
CA LEU A 64 9.03 -2.44 -22.23
C LEU A 64 8.36 -3.47 -23.15
N THR A 65 7.94 -4.62 -22.61
CA THR A 65 7.33 -5.70 -23.39
C THR A 65 5.81 -5.75 -23.28
N SER A 66 5.20 -5.42 -22.13
CA SER A 66 3.73 -5.43 -21.96
C SER A 66 3.24 -4.48 -20.83
N PRO A 67 3.19 -3.15 -21.06
CA PRO A 67 2.87 -2.17 -20.01
C PRO A 67 1.43 -2.27 -19.47
N SER A 68 0.45 -2.64 -20.31
CA SER A 68 -0.96 -2.82 -19.94
C SER A 68 -1.20 -4.02 -19.01
N SER A 69 -0.32 -5.01 -19.02
CA SER A 69 -0.47 -6.21 -18.20
C SER A 69 -0.16 -5.96 -16.72
N PHE A 70 0.52 -4.87 -16.38
CA PHE A 70 0.94 -4.54 -15.01
C PHE A 70 0.45 -3.18 -14.49
N PHE A 71 -0.02 -2.30 -15.37
CA PHE A 71 -0.40 -0.95 -15.00
C PHE A 71 -1.59 -0.43 -15.81
N ASP A 72 -2.60 0.08 -15.10
CA ASP A 72 -3.67 0.89 -15.69
C ASP A 72 -3.37 2.36 -15.32
N PRO A 73 -3.06 3.22 -16.30
CA PRO A 73 -2.69 4.59 -15.98
C PRO A 73 -3.85 5.33 -15.30
N PRO A 74 -3.57 6.11 -14.24
CA PRO A 74 -4.60 6.90 -13.57
C PRO A 74 -5.12 8.06 -14.43
N SER A 75 -4.71 8.16 -15.70
CA SER A 75 -5.23 9.10 -16.70
C SER A 75 -6.71 8.90 -17.03
N SER A 76 -7.32 7.80 -16.58
CA SER A 76 -8.78 7.63 -16.61
C SER A 76 -9.51 8.44 -15.53
N LEU A 77 -8.81 8.98 -14.52
CA LEU A 77 -9.37 9.91 -13.54
C LEU A 77 -9.19 11.36 -13.99
N SER A 78 -10.20 12.20 -13.73
CA SER A 78 -10.08 13.65 -13.92
C SER A 78 -9.06 14.23 -12.94
N LEU A 79 -8.27 15.22 -13.40
CA LEU A 79 -7.24 15.87 -12.57
C LEU A 79 -7.78 16.34 -11.19
N PRO A 80 -8.99 16.93 -11.08
CA PRO A 80 -9.53 17.31 -9.77
C PRO A 80 -9.75 16.12 -8.84
N LEU A 81 -10.24 14.98 -9.36
CA LEU A 81 -10.49 13.77 -8.57
C LEU A 81 -9.18 13.13 -8.12
N LEU A 82 -8.17 13.15 -8.99
CA LEU A 82 -6.82 12.70 -8.69
C LEU A 82 -6.18 13.54 -7.56
N LEU A 83 -6.29 14.87 -7.63
CA LEU A 83 -5.79 15.77 -6.58
C LEU A 83 -6.56 15.57 -5.27
N LEU A 84 -7.89 15.52 -5.34
CA LEU A 84 -8.75 15.36 -4.16
C LEU A 84 -8.47 14.04 -3.43
N SER A 85 -8.37 12.92 -4.16
CA SER A 85 -8.04 11.62 -3.56
C SER A 85 -6.67 11.62 -2.88
N GLY A 86 -5.64 12.23 -3.52
CA GLY A 86 -4.31 12.40 -2.94
C GLY A 86 -4.34 13.22 -1.65
N ILE A 87 -5.02 14.38 -1.67
CA ILE A 87 -5.16 15.26 -0.50
C ILE A 87 -5.85 14.54 0.67
N LEU A 88 -6.98 13.86 0.41
CA LEU A 88 -7.72 13.13 1.43
C LEU A 88 -6.86 12.04 2.10
N ILE A 89 -6.11 11.28 1.30
CA ILE A 89 -5.18 10.25 1.82
C ILE A 89 -4.02 10.89 2.58
N GLY A 90 -3.49 12.02 2.11
CA GLY A 90 -2.44 12.79 2.79
C GLY A 90 -2.88 13.24 4.20
N VAL A 91 -4.04 13.89 4.29
CA VAL A 91 -4.66 14.32 5.56
C VAL A 91 -5.00 13.12 6.44
N GLY A 92 -5.69 12.12 5.88
CA GLY A 92 -6.14 10.93 6.60
C GLY A 92 -4.97 10.13 7.19
N SER A 93 -3.90 9.96 6.42
CA SER A 93 -2.69 9.27 6.91
C SER A 93 -1.99 10.02 8.03
N LYS A 94 -2.11 11.36 8.08
CA LYS A 94 -1.50 12.17 9.14
C LYS A 94 -2.31 12.08 10.43
N LEU A 95 -3.63 12.17 10.32
CA LEU A 95 -4.55 12.05 11.47
C LEU A 95 -4.60 10.63 12.04
N GLY A 96 -4.55 9.62 11.18
CA GLY A 96 -4.49 8.21 11.56
C GLY A 96 -3.12 7.70 11.98
N SER A 97 -2.13 8.59 12.06
CA SER A 97 -0.72 8.30 12.36
C SER A 97 -0.04 7.27 11.45
N GLY A 98 -0.66 6.83 10.35
CA GLY A 98 -0.14 5.76 9.50
C GLY A 98 -0.93 5.57 8.19
N CYS A 99 -0.56 4.55 7.43
CA CYS A 99 -1.20 4.13 6.17
C CYS A 99 -1.63 2.65 6.22
N THR A 100 -2.06 2.08 5.09
CA THR A 100 -2.49 0.67 5.00
C THR A 100 -1.43 -0.33 5.45
N SER A 101 -0.15 -0.16 5.12
CA SER A 101 0.93 -1.07 5.57
C SER A 101 1.40 -0.80 7.00
N GLY A 102 1.17 0.41 7.52
CA GLY A 102 1.42 0.75 8.93
C GLY A 102 0.31 0.24 9.85
N ASN A 103 -0.93 0.66 9.61
CA ASN A 103 -2.09 0.28 10.41
C ASN A 103 -2.62 -1.11 10.05
N GLY A 104 -2.72 -1.44 8.77
CA GLY A 104 -3.34 -2.67 8.27
C GLY A 104 -2.46 -3.91 8.25
N ILE A 105 -1.13 -3.78 8.12
CA ILE A 105 -0.23 -4.94 8.19
C ILE A 105 0.46 -4.95 9.55
N GLN A 106 1.42 -4.06 9.78
CA GLN A 106 2.25 -4.10 10.99
C GLN A 106 1.44 -3.83 12.26
N GLY A 107 0.48 -2.91 12.21
CA GLY A 107 -0.35 -2.56 13.35
C GLY A 107 -1.39 -3.62 13.72
N LEU A 108 -1.90 -4.38 12.75
CA LEU A 108 -2.71 -5.57 13.04
C LEU A 108 -1.83 -6.72 13.55
N SER A 109 -0.62 -6.88 13.01
CA SER A 109 0.34 -7.89 13.48
C SER A 109 0.85 -7.63 14.91
N THR A 110 0.81 -6.38 15.38
CA THR A 110 1.06 -6.03 16.80
C THR A 110 -0.18 -6.12 17.69
N LEU A 111 -1.35 -6.42 17.11
CA LEU A 111 -2.65 -6.46 17.78
C LEU A 111 -3.06 -5.12 18.43
N SER A 112 -2.74 -4.00 17.77
CA SER A 112 -3.08 -2.66 18.28
C SER A 112 -4.57 -2.33 18.10
N PRO A 113 -5.31 -1.99 19.18
CA PRO A 113 -6.73 -1.61 19.08
C PRO A 113 -6.98 -0.40 18.18
N SER A 114 -6.10 0.61 18.25
CA SER A 114 -6.16 1.79 17.38
C SER A 114 -6.00 1.42 15.90
N SER A 115 -5.22 0.38 15.57
CA SER A 115 -5.06 -0.11 14.19
C SER A 115 -6.33 -0.77 13.68
N PHE A 116 -6.99 -1.58 14.51
CA PHE A 116 -8.27 -2.18 14.15
C PHE A 116 -9.31 -1.11 13.82
N ILE A 117 -9.43 -0.07 14.65
CA ILE A 117 -10.39 1.02 14.42
C ILE A 117 -10.07 1.76 13.12
N PHE A 118 -8.80 2.08 12.87
CA PHE A 118 -8.39 2.71 11.62
C PHE A 118 -8.76 1.86 10.41
N VAL A 119 -8.46 0.55 10.43
CA VAL A 119 -8.73 -0.36 9.31
C VAL A 119 -10.22 -0.52 9.07
N ILE A 120 -11.03 -0.71 10.12
CA ILE A 120 -12.48 -0.86 10.00
C ILE A 120 -13.11 0.39 9.39
N THR A 121 -12.77 1.56 9.92
CA THR A 121 -13.33 2.85 9.45
C THR A 121 -12.89 3.16 8.02
N MET A 122 -11.64 2.88 7.69
CA MET A 122 -11.08 3.06 6.36
C MET A 122 -11.70 2.11 5.34
N MET A 123 -11.86 0.83 5.65
CA MET A 123 -12.51 -0.14 4.77
C MET A 123 -13.98 0.22 4.54
N PHE A 124 -14.68 0.61 5.59
CA PHE A 124 -16.08 1.03 5.49
C PHE A 124 -16.24 2.28 4.62
N ALA A 125 -15.48 3.34 4.89
CA ALA A 125 -15.54 4.58 4.12
C ALA A 125 -15.08 4.38 2.67
N GLY A 126 -14.07 3.55 2.43
CA GLY A 126 -13.58 3.24 1.08
C GLY A 126 -14.60 2.46 0.26
N SER A 127 -15.24 1.46 0.87
CA SER A 127 -16.29 0.68 0.19
C SER A 127 -17.48 1.57 -0.17
N LEU A 128 -17.95 2.38 0.80
CA LEU A 128 -19.05 3.32 0.58
C LEU A 128 -18.73 4.28 -0.57
N THR A 129 -17.54 4.88 -0.55
CA THR A 129 -17.13 5.87 -1.55
C THR A 129 -16.96 5.25 -2.93
N ALA A 130 -16.38 4.05 -3.02
CA ALA A 130 -16.23 3.32 -4.29
C ALA A 130 -17.60 3.01 -4.93
N THR A 131 -18.55 2.51 -4.13
CA THR A 131 -19.91 2.21 -4.58
C THR A 131 -20.64 3.44 -5.13
N TYR A 132 -20.41 4.63 -4.57
CA TYR A 132 -21.01 5.88 -5.06
C TYR A 132 -20.28 6.48 -6.28
N THR A 133 -18.97 6.27 -6.41
CA THR A 133 -18.16 6.96 -7.42
C THR A 133 -18.15 6.25 -8.79
N ARG A 134 -18.60 4.98 -8.87
CA ARG A 134 -18.82 4.20 -10.10
C ARG A 134 -17.82 4.46 -11.24
N THR A 135 -16.54 4.21 -11.02
CA THR A 135 -15.56 4.05 -12.12
C THR A 135 -15.68 2.62 -12.66
N THR A 136 -16.53 2.41 -13.67
CA THR A 136 -16.55 1.16 -14.44
C THR A 136 -15.27 1.04 -15.27
N ILE A 137 -14.19 0.56 -14.66
CA ILE A 137 -12.98 0.19 -15.40
C ILE A 137 -13.14 -1.28 -15.78
N ALA A 138 -13.47 -1.55 -17.04
CA ALA A 138 -13.45 -2.90 -17.58
C ALA A 138 -12.02 -3.46 -17.49
N TYR A 139 -11.85 -4.53 -16.72
CA TYR A 139 -10.55 -5.13 -16.43
C TYR A 139 -10.43 -6.47 -17.17
N ASN A 140 -9.49 -6.55 -18.11
CA ASN A 140 -9.08 -7.80 -18.77
C ASN A 140 -7.81 -8.33 -18.09
N ASN A 141 -7.81 -9.59 -17.65
CA ASN A 141 -6.57 -10.26 -17.25
C ASN A 141 -5.81 -10.71 -18.49
N ASP A 142 -4.53 -10.39 -18.57
CA ASP A 142 -3.62 -11.11 -19.46
C ASP A 142 -3.13 -12.41 -18.78
N GLU A 143 -3.39 -13.52 -19.47
CA GLU A 143 -3.11 -14.92 -19.07
C GLU A 143 -1.60 -15.23 -18.95
N ASN A 144 -0.71 -14.36 -19.45
CA ASN A 144 0.75 -14.57 -19.45
C ASN A 144 1.51 -13.95 -18.27
N THR A 145 0.80 -13.37 -17.30
CA THR A 145 1.40 -12.60 -16.19
C THR A 145 2.25 -13.48 -15.25
N PHE A 146 1.85 -14.74 -15.00
CA PHE A 146 2.51 -15.64 -14.03
C PHE A 146 3.94 -16.04 -14.43
N LYS A 147 4.16 -16.43 -15.70
CA LYS A 147 5.49 -16.83 -16.21
C LYS A 147 6.50 -15.70 -16.27
N GLN A 148 6.07 -14.44 -16.27
CA GLN A 148 6.97 -13.29 -16.24
C GLN A 148 7.38 -12.91 -14.80
N CYS A 149 6.54 -13.24 -13.79
CA CYS A 149 6.76 -12.82 -12.41
C CYS A 149 7.78 -13.64 -11.62
N TYR A 150 8.19 -14.85 -12.03
CA TYR A 150 9.08 -15.69 -11.21
C TYR A 150 10.47 -15.07 -10.94
N LYS A 151 11.04 -14.36 -11.93
CA LYS A 151 12.30 -13.62 -11.76
C LYS A 151 12.13 -12.49 -10.74
N LEU A 152 10.98 -11.82 -10.78
CA LEU A 152 10.63 -10.73 -9.87
C LEU A 152 10.45 -11.26 -8.43
N ILE A 153 9.78 -12.39 -8.27
CA ILE A 153 9.61 -13.08 -6.99
C ILE A 153 10.98 -13.43 -6.38
N ALA A 154 11.86 -14.07 -7.15
CA ALA A 154 13.20 -14.43 -6.67
C ALA A 154 14.01 -13.21 -6.24
N PHE A 155 13.94 -12.12 -7.01
CA PHE A 155 14.60 -10.86 -6.69
C PHE A 155 14.03 -10.19 -5.42
N THR A 156 12.71 -10.17 -5.25
CA THR A 156 12.06 -9.63 -4.06
C THR A 156 12.41 -10.42 -2.81
N ILE A 157 12.52 -11.76 -2.90
CA ILE A 157 12.98 -12.59 -1.78
C ILE A 157 14.42 -12.23 -1.42
N PHE A 158 15.32 -12.20 -2.41
CA PHE A 158 16.73 -11.88 -2.18
C PHE A 158 16.92 -10.51 -1.51
N THR A 159 16.21 -9.48 -2.00
CA THR A 159 16.26 -8.12 -1.45
C THR A 159 15.58 -7.98 -0.09
N SER A 160 14.58 -8.81 0.23
CA SER A 160 13.95 -8.83 1.56
C SER A 160 14.86 -9.46 2.62
N THR A 161 15.58 -10.52 2.25
CA THR A 161 16.52 -11.22 3.14
C THR A 161 17.81 -10.42 3.36
N SER A 162 18.29 -9.71 2.33
CA SER A 162 19.52 -8.90 2.44
C SER A 162 19.42 -7.78 3.48
N GLN A 163 18.20 -7.35 3.84
CA GLN A 163 17.96 -6.34 4.89
C GLN A 163 18.44 -6.75 6.28
N LEU A 164 18.54 -8.05 6.55
CA LEU A 164 19.07 -8.57 7.80
C LEU A 164 20.57 -8.27 7.96
N TYR A 165 21.28 -8.09 6.83
CA TYR A 165 22.73 -7.90 6.80
C TYR A 165 23.14 -6.44 6.60
N VAL A 166 22.28 -5.59 6.02
CA VAL A 166 22.60 -4.19 5.73
C VAL A 166 22.39 -3.31 6.97
N LYS A 167 23.50 -2.86 7.56
CA LYS A 167 23.49 -1.94 8.73
C LYS A 167 23.33 -0.46 8.38
N THR A 168 23.61 -0.03 7.16
CA THR A 168 23.52 1.39 6.76
C THR A 168 22.06 1.82 6.51
N TYR A 169 21.65 2.98 7.04
CA TYR A 169 20.25 3.47 6.96
C TYR A 169 19.73 3.69 5.53
N PRO A 170 20.38 4.50 4.68
CA PRO A 170 19.85 4.82 3.35
C PRO A 170 19.71 3.58 2.45
N ILE A 171 20.69 2.67 2.48
CA ILE A 171 20.70 1.50 1.61
C ILE A 171 19.53 0.56 1.94
N ALA A 172 19.24 0.36 3.22
CA ALA A 172 18.16 -0.54 3.60
C ALA A 172 16.77 0.04 3.33
N ASP A 173 16.60 1.37 3.40
CA ASP A 173 15.36 2.02 2.99
C ASP A 173 15.13 1.86 1.49
N ILE A 174 16.17 2.04 0.67
CA ILE A 174 16.12 1.82 -0.78
C ILE A 174 15.76 0.37 -1.10
N LEU A 175 16.46 -0.59 -0.49
CA LEU A 175 16.16 -2.02 -0.67
C LEU A 175 14.72 -2.36 -0.25
N SER A 176 14.21 -1.72 0.80
CA SER A 176 12.82 -1.92 1.24
C SER A 176 11.81 -1.35 0.26
N GLY A 177 12.06 -0.17 -0.33
CA GLY A 177 11.19 0.39 -1.36
C GLY A 177 11.15 -0.47 -2.62
N ILE A 178 12.32 -0.95 -3.05
CA ILE A 178 12.49 -1.86 -4.20
C ILE A 178 11.74 -3.18 -3.96
N ALA A 179 11.98 -3.83 -2.82
CA ALA A 179 11.32 -5.09 -2.47
C ALA A 179 9.80 -4.92 -2.32
N PHE A 180 9.36 -3.87 -1.62
CA PHE A 180 7.95 -3.57 -1.40
C PHE A 180 7.23 -3.33 -2.72
N SER A 181 7.82 -2.57 -3.64
CA SER A 181 7.19 -2.39 -4.94
C SER A 181 7.20 -3.64 -5.79
N GLY A 182 8.27 -4.44 -5.77
CA GLY A 182 8.27 -5.73 -6.48
C GLY A 182 7.10 -6.59 -6.01
N ALA A 183 6.87 -6.66 -4.70
CA ALA A 183 5.75 -7.36 -4.11
C ALA A 183 4.38 -6.78 -4.52
N LEU A 184 4.24 -5.45 -4.59
CA LEU A 184 3.02 -4.80 -5.10
C LEU A 184 2.75 -5.13 -6.56
N THR A 185 3.77 -5.10 -7.42
CA THR A 185 3.65 -5.49 -8.84
C THR A 185 3.26 -6.95 -8.98
N ILE A 186 3.91 -7.86 -8.24
CA ILE A 186 3.57 -9.30 -8.22
C ILE A 186 2.11 -9.49 -7.80
N SER A 187 1.65 -8.76 -6.78
CA SER A 187 0.29 -8.87 -6.27
C SER A 187 -0.80 -8.28 -7.19
N GLY A 188 -0.42 -7.51 -8.22
CA GLY A 188 -1.35 -6.80 -9.09
C GLY A 188 -2.00 -5.56 -8.47
N MET A 189 -1.68 -5.20 -7.23
CA MET A 189 -2.26 -4.05 -6.51
C MET A 189 -1.79 -2.68 -7.02
N VAL A 190 -0.90 -2.67 -8.00
CA VAL A 190 -0.51 -1.44 -8.73
C VAL A 190 -1.66 -0.94 -9.62
N LYS A 191 -2.59 -1.81 -10.02
CA LYS A 191 -3.73 -1.46 -10.86
C LYS A 191 -4.88 -0.88 -10.02
N PRO A 192 -5.32 0.37 -10.25
CA PRO A 192 -6.47 0.94 -9.56
C PRO A 192 -7.77 0.16 -9.81
N SER A 193 -7.92 -0.45 -11.00
CA SER A 193 -9.09 -1.28 -11.38
C SER A 193 -9.33 -2.46 -10.43
N LYS A 194 -8.26 -3.16 -10.05
CA LYS A 194 -8.25 -4.25 -9.05
C LYS A 194 -8.73 -3.75 -7.68
N VAL A 195 -8.31 -2.54 -7.30
CA VAL A 195 -8.68 -1.92 -6.03
C VAL A 195 -10.15 -1.54 -6.01
N PHE A 196 -10.66 -0.89 -7.06
CA PHE A 196 -12.07 -0.54 -7.16
C PHE A 196 -12.97 -1.79 -7.13
N SER A 197 -12.58 -2.86 -7.84
CA SER A 197 -13.33 -4.12 -7.88
C SER A 197 -13.38 -4.85 -6.54
N PHE A 198 -12.44 -4.57 -5.64
CA PHE A 198 -12.49 -5.06 -4.25
C PHE A 198 -13.37 -4.16 -3.37
N LEU A 199 -13.27 -2.84 -3.51
CA LEU A 199 -14.02 -1.91 -2.65
C LEU A 199 -15.52 -1.86 -2.99
N ASP A 200 -15.90 -2.07 -4.24
CA ASP A 200 -17.30 -2.07 -4.65
C ASP A 200 -17.99 -3.41 -4.34
N PHE A 201 -18.28 -3.64 -3.06
CA PHE A 201 -18.96 -4.85 -2.59
C PHE A 201 -20.45 -4.87 -2.94
N ALA A 202 -21.04 -3.72 -3.26
CA ALA A 202 -22.49 -3.54 -3.35
C ALA A 202 -23.07 -3.55 -4.78
N ASN A 203 -22.27 -3.24 -5.81
CA ASN A 203 -22.77 -3.23 -7.19
C ASN A 203 -22.39 -4.51 -7.97
N ASP A 204 -23.36 -5.05 -8.70
CA ASP A 204 -23.27 -6.33 -9.41
C ASP A 204 -22.68 -6.24 -10.84
N VAL A 205 -22.22 -5.05 -11.26
CA VAL A 205 -21.92 -4.75 -12.68
C VAL A 205 -20.57 -5.34 -13.13
N THR A 206 -19.56 -5.41 -12.25
CA THR A 206 -18.20 -5.89 -12.59
C THR A 206 -17.80 -7.17 -11.85
N GLY A 207 -18.59 -7.57 -10.86
CA GLY A 207 -18.30 -8.65 -9.92
C GLY A 207 -17.19 -8.29 -8.92
N PHE A 208 -17.24 -8.91 -7.74
CA PHE A 208 -16.28 -8.67 -6.65
C PHE A 208 -14.96 -9.43 -6.92
N ASP A 209 -13.82 -8.75 -6.83
CA ASP A 209 -12.49 -9.36 -6.92
C ASP A 209 -11.85 -9.47 -5.51
N PRO A 210 -11.73 -10.68 -4.93
CA PRO A 210 -11.15 -10.88 -3.59
C PRO A 210 -9.62 -10.71 -3.55
N SER A 211 -8.95 -10.41 -4.67
CA SER A 211 -7.48 -10.33 -4.76
C SER A 211 -6.86 -9.44 -3.69
N LEU A 212 -7.39 -8.24 -3.42
CA LEU A 212 -6.80 -7.36 -2.39
C LEU A 212 -6.91 -7.97 -0.98
N GLY A 213 -8.04 -8.62 -0.69
CA GLY A 213 -8.23 -9.36 0.56
C GLY A 213 -7.19 -10.48 0.71
N LEU A 214 -6.87 -11.18 -0.39
CA LEU A 214 -5.82 -12.20 -0.42
C LEU A 214 -4.42 -11.61 -0.23
N VAL A 215 -4.13 -10.41 -0.76
CA VAL A 215 -2.85 -9.72 -0.50
C VAL A 215 -2.69 -9.40 0.98
N MET A 216 -3.72 -8.80 1.58
CA MET A 216 -3.69 -8.45 3.01
C MET A 216 -3.64 -9.72 3.87
N GLY A 217 -4.41 -10.75 3.51
CA GLY A 217 -4.37 -12.07 4.13
C GLY A 217 -2.99 -12.70 4.07
N GLY A 218 -2.36 -12.77 2.90
CA GLY A 218 -0.99 -13.28 2.73
C GLY A 218 0.04 -12.51 3.55
N ALA A 219 -0.07 -11.19 3.62
CA ALA A 219 0.82 -10.37 4.43
C ALA A 219 0.65 -10.62 5.93
N LEU A 220 -0.59 -10.76 6.41
CA LEU A 220 -0.89 -11.06 7.81
C LEU A 220 -0.53 -12.51 8.18
N LEU A 221 -0.73 -13.47 7.26
CA LEU A 221 -0.35 -14.87 7.45
C LEU A 221 1.13 -15.04 7.76
N VAL A 222 2.00 -14.19 7.18
CA VAL A 222 3.44 -14.21 7.48
C VAL A 222 3.79 -13.31 8.66
N SER A 223 3.31 -12.06 8.65
CA SER A 223 3.76 -11.06 9.62
C SER A 223 3.17 -11.23 11.02
N LEU A 224 1.92 -11.67 11.16
CA LEU A 224 1.27 -11.84 12.46
C LEU A 224 1.97 -12.90 13.33
N PRO A 225 2.15 -14.16 12.88
CA PRO A 225 2.86 -15.15 13.71
C PRO A 225 4.30 -14.72 13.96
N SER A 226 4.96 -14.10 12.99
CA SER A 226 6.32 -13.60 13.17
C SER A 226 6.42 -12.52 14.25
N PHE A 227 5.48 -11.57 14.29
CA PHE A 227 5.48 -10.50 15.29
C PHE A 227 5.17 -11.00 16.71
N GLN A 228 4.35 -12.04 16.82
CA GLN A 228 3.98 -12.64 18.10
C GLN A 228 5.06 -13.60 18.61
N TRP A 229 5.53 -14.53 17.77
CA TRP A 229 6.54 -15.53 18.17
C TRP A 229 7.92 -14.93 18.42
N LEU A 230 8.36 -13.97 17.61
CA LEU A 230 9.67 -13.34 17.78
C LEU A 230 9.62 -12.14 18.76
N GLY A 231 8.48 -11.90 19.42
CA GLY A 231 8.34 -10.79 20.37
C GLY A 231 8.57 -9.41 19.76
N LEU A 232 8.43 -9.24 18.43
CA LEU A 232 8.74 -7.99 17.74
C LEU A 232 7.81 -6.85 18.18
N SER A 233 6.61 -7.19 18.63
CA SER A 233 5.62 -6.26 19.16
C SER A 233 6.07 -5.56 20.45
N GLU A 234 7.03 -6.13 21.17
CA GLU A 234 7.54 -5.59 22.44
C GLU A 234 8.81 -4.75 22.26
N LYS A 235 9.36 -4.67 21.04
CA LYS A 235 10.52 -3.81 20.76
C LYS A 235 10.18 -2.33 21.00
N PRO A 236 11.15 -1.52 21.48
CA PRO A 236 10.97 -0.08 21.66
C PRO A 236 10.54 0.58 20.33
N GLY A 237 9.68 1.59 20.38
CA GLY A 237 9.02 2.18 19.20
C GLY A 237 7.83 1.38 18.65
N ILE A 238 7.95 0.04 18.51
CA ILE A 238 6.82 -0.82 18.09
C ILE A 238 5.79 -0.96 19.21
N LYS A 239 6.27 -1.09 20.45
CA LYS A 239 5.43 -1.16 21.65
C LYS A 239 4.63 0.11 21.87
N GLU A 240 5.24 1.28 21.63
CA GLU A 240 4.55 2.58 21.68
C GLU A 240 3.47 2.66 20.61
N TRP A 241 3.76 2.19 19.39
CA TRP A 241 2.78 2.10 18.32
C TRP A 241 1.62 1.16 18.65
N LYS A 242 1.91 0.00 19.27
CA LYS A 242 0.93 -0.97 19.73
C LYS A 242 -0.04 -0.37 20.75
N ASN A 243 0.50 0.35 21.74
CA ASN A 243 -0.22 0.89 22.90
C ASN A 243 -0.75 2.31 22.70
N ARG A 244 -0.74 2.84 21.47
CA ARG A 244 -1.23 4.19 21.21
C ARG A 244 -2.73 4.32 21.57
N PRO A 245 -3.15 5.47 22.13
CA PRO A 245 -4.54 5.66 22.52
C PRO A 245 -5.47 5.65 21.30
N ILE A 246 -6.72 5.30 21.57
CA ILE A 246 -7.80 5.40 20.60
C ILE A 246 -8.29 6.85 20.62
N ASP A 247 -7.82 7.64 19.65
CA ASP A 247 -8.23 9.03 19.51
C ASP A 247 -9.26 9.21 18.39
N TRP A 248 -10.10 10.24 18.51
CA TRP A 248 -11.03 10.64 17.44
C TRP A 248 -10.29 10.94 16.12
N LYS A 249 -9.02 11.37 16.21
CA LYS A 249 -8.14 11.59 15.06
C LYS A 249 -7.88 10.31 14.27
N THR A 250 -7.77 9.16 14.95
CA THR A 250 -7.62 7.87 14.29
C THR A 250 -8.88 7.50 13.51
N PHE A 251 -10.05 7.73 14.10
CA PHE A 251 -11.34 7.48 13.47
C PHE A 251 -11.55 8.35 12.22
N VAL A 252 -11.38 9.67 12.35
CA VAL A 252 -11.53 10.62 11.23
C VAL A 252 -10.43 10.40 10.19
N GLY A 253 -9.21 10.09 10.62
CA GLY A 253 -8.12 9.72 9.72
C GLY A 253 -8.44 8.49 8.88
N GLY A 254 -9.04 7.46 9.48
CA GLY A 254 -9.51 6.26 8.78
C GLY A 254 -10.58 6.58 7.75
N ILE A 255 -11.60 7.37 8.11
CA ILE A 255 -12.65 7.80 7.18
C ILE A 255 -12.08 8.57 5.99
N LEU A 256 -11.26 9.60 6.24
CA LEU A 256 -10.67 10.42 5.16
C LEU A 256 -9.75 9.59 4.25
N PHE A 257 -8.95 8.70 4.84
CA PHE A 257 -8.10 7.81 4.07
C PHE A 257 -8.95 6.87 3.21
N GLY A 258 -9.97 6.23 3.81
CA GLY A 258 -10.89 5.33 3.12
C GLY A 258 -11.60 6.03 1.97
N ALA A 259 -12.18 7.20 2.22
CA ALA A 259 -12.85 7.99 1.19
C ALA A 259 -11.91 8.37 0.03
N GLY A 260 -10.71 8.89 0.32
CA GLY A 260 -9.73 9.20 -0.72
C GLY A 260 -9.32 7.96 -1.53
N TRP A 261 -9.19 6.80 -0.86
CA TRP A 261 -8.86 5.54 -1.49
C TRP A 261 -10.00 5.01 -2.37
N GLY A 262 -11.25 5.14 -1.94
CA GLY A 262 -12.43 4.81 -2.73
C GLY A 262 -12.73 5.78 -3.89
N LEU A 263 -12.24 7.03 -3.83
CA LEU A 263 -12.32 7.98 -4.95
C LEU A 263 -11.26 7.70 -6.02
N GLY A 264 -10.02 7.48 -5.58
CA GLY A 264 -8.86 7.40 -6.48
C GLY A 264 -8.47 5.98 -6.89
N GLY A 265 -8.86 4.95 -6.12
CA GLY A 265 -8.36 3.59 -6.28
C GLY A 265 -6.86 3.45 -6.02
N ILE A 266 -6.21 4.51 -5.52
CA ILE A 266 -4.76 4.60 -5.32
C ILE A 266 -4.47 4.67 -3.83
N CYS A 267 -3.61 3.77 -3.36
CA CYS A 267 -3.07 3.74 -2.01
C CYS A 267 -1.62 4.27 -2.03
N PRO A 268 -1.04 4.80 -0.94
CA PRO A 268 0.32 5.37 -0.95
C PRO A 268 1.40 4.46 -1.54
N GLY A 269 1.32 3.14 -1.29
CA GLY A 269 2.26 2.16 -1.87
C GLY A 269 2.19 2.10 -3.40
N PRO A 270 1.06 1.67 -3.97
CA PRO A 270 0.82 1.74 -5.42
C PRO A 270 1.04 3.13 -6.02
N GLY A 271 0.63 4.21 -5.34
CA GLY A 271 0.82 5.59 -5.79
C GLY A 271 2.29 5.94 -6.00
N LEU A 272 3.18 5.52 -5.08
CA LEU A 272 4.63 5.68 -5.24
C LEU A 272 5.19 4.83 -6.38
N THR A 273 4.71 3.60 -6.55
CA THR A 273 5.10 2.74 -7.68
C THR A 273 4.71 3.36 -9.02
N THR A 274 3.46 3.81 -9.14
CA THR A 274 2.90 4.42 -10.37
C THR A 274 3.45 5.81 -10.67
N ALA A 275 3.94 6.54 -9.66
CA ALA A 275 4.66 7.81 -9.86
C ALA A 275 5.98 7.62 -10.62
N GLY A 276 6.62 6.46 -10.50
CA GLY A 276 7.78 6.11 -11.32
C GLY A 276 7.44 5.78 -12.79
N MET A 277 6.15 5.63 -13.09
CA MET A 277 5.64 5.12 -14.38
C MET A 277 4.77 6.13 -15.12
N SER A 278 4.22 7.15 -14.44
CA SER A 278 3.27 8.09 -15.04
C SER A 278 3.28 9.47 -14.39
N LEU A 279 3.01 10.51 -15.20
CA LEU A 279 2.83 11.88 -14.72
C LEU A 279 1.66 12.01 -13.74
N GLY A 280 0.56 11.29 -13.97
CA GLY A 280 -0.59 11.25 -13.06
C GLY A 280 -0.22 10.71 -11.67
N GLY A 281 0.56 9.62 -11.61
CA GLY A 281 1.09 9.11 -10.34
C GLY A 281 1.94 10.15 -9.60
N MET A 282 2.82 10.87 -10.31
CA MET A 282 3.64 11.94 -9.71
C MET A 282 2.78 13.06 -9.12
N VAL A 283 1.77 13.52 -9.86
CA VAL A 283 0.85 14.58 -9.41
C VAL A 283 0.08 14.13 -8.16
N TRP A 284 -0.42 12.90 -8.16
CA TRP A 284 -1.13 12.32 -7.01
C TRP A 284 -0.23 12.24 -5.76
N VAL A 285 1.02 11.75 -5.93
CA VAL A 285 2.00 11.65 -4.85
C VAL A 285 2.34 13.03 -4.28
N ALA A 286 2.54 14.02 -5.16
CA ALA A 286 2.81 15.40 -4.75
C ALA A 286 1.65 15.97 -3.92
N ALA A 287 0.40 15.76 -4.35
CA ALA A 287 -0.78 16.20 -3.63
C ALA A 287 -0.89 15.53 -2.24
N MET A 288 -0.65 14.22 -2.17
CA MET A 288 -0.69 13.46 -0.92
C MET A 288 0.35 13.94 0.10
N PHE A 289 1.61 14.07 -0.31
CA PHE A 289 2.67 14.54 0.59
C PHE A 289 2.53 16.01 0.94
N GLY A 290 2.11 16.85 -0.01
CA GLY A 290 1.82 18.26 0.24
C GLY A 290 0.76 18.43 1.32
N ALA A 291 -0.37 17.73 1.22
CA ALA A 291 -1.44 17.78 2.21
C ALA A 291 -1.01 17.25 3.59
N ARG A 292 -0.29 16.12 3.61
CA ARG A 292 0.26 15.54 4.85
C ARG A 292 1.24 16.49 5.55
N GLY A 293 2.13 17.12 4.77
CA GLY A 293 3.12 18.08 5.26
C GLY A 293 2.48 19.34 5.81
N ALA A 294 1.55 19.94 5.06
CA ALA A 294 0.81 21.12 5.48
C ALA A 294 0.08 20.91 6.81
N LEU A 295 -0.64 19.79 6.96
CA LEU A 295 -1.31 19.49 8.23
C LEU A 295 -0.32 19.26 9.38
N GLY A 296 0.85 18.68 9.10
CA GLY A 296 1.92 18.55 10.08
C GLY A 296 2.45 19.88 10.59
N MET A 297 2.62 20.87 9.71
CA MET A 297 3.06 22.21 10.10
C MET A 297 2.01 22.93 10.97
N VAL A 298 0.73 22.79 10.63
CA VAL A 298 -0.38 23.36 11.42
C VAL A 298 -0.42 22.75 12.83
N GLN A 299 -0.26 21.43 12.95
CA GLN A 299 -0.25 20.74 14.24
C GLN A 299 0.97 21.08 15.11
N GLN A 300 2.11 21.41 14.50
CA GLN A 300 3.30 21.83 15.25
C GLN A 300 3.14 23.24 15.81
N LYS A 301 2.55 24.17 15.04
CA LYS A 301 2.30 25.54 15.51
C LYS A 301 1.33 25.56 16.70
N GLY A 302 0.20 24.85 16.61
CA GLY A 302 -0.78 24.79 17.71
C GLY A 302 -0.35 24.00 18.96
N LYS A 303 0.88 23.49 19.02
CA LYS A 303 1.49 22.92 20.24
C LYS A 303 2.47 23.87 20.93
N GLN A 304 2.85 24.96 20.25
CA GLN A 304 3.77 25.98 20.77
C GLN A 304 3.03 27.18 21.39
N ASP A 305 1.73 27.31 21.10
CA ASP A 305 0.78 28.24 21.72
C ASP A 305 0.02 27.56 22.87
#